data_AF-A0A1Q5H3T0-F1
#
_entry.id   AF-A0A1Q5H3T0-F1
#
_cell.length_a   1.000
_cell.length_b   1.000
_cell.length_c   1.000
_cell.angle_alpha   90.00
_cell.angle_beta   90.00
_cell.angle_gamma   90.00
#
_symmetry.space_group_name_H-M   'P 1'
#
loop_
_entity.id
_entity.type
_entity.pdbx_description
1 polymer ?
#
loop_
_entity_poly.entity_id
_entity_poly.type
_entity_poly.pdbx_seq_one_letter_code
_entity_poly.pdbx_strand_id
1 'polypeptide(L)' 'MTGPPPSGGPPPLPEALYEAGFPVDLLTEEQREVLSELTPEELALLLDVKRRLDAVGPEVQAHGEIAGGALF' A
#
# COMPACT_ATOMS: atom_id res chain seq x y z
N MET A 1 2.24 -35.25 -13.66
CA MET A 1 2.90 -33.94 -13.59
C MET A 1 2.14 -33.03 -12.63
N THR A 2 2.12 -33.37 -11.34
CA THR A 2 1.58 -32.48 -10.30
C THR A 2 2.69 -31.52 -9.91
N GLY A 3 2.57 -30.26 -10.33
CA GLY A 3 3.46 -29.19 -9.87
C GLY A 3 3.36 -29.03 -8.35
N PRO A 4 4.38 -28.44 -7.70
CA PRO A 4 4.32 -28.14 -6.28
C PRO A 4 3.14 -27.18 -5.99
N PRO A 5 2.53 -27.24 -4.79
CA PRO A 5 1.51 -26.27 -4.40
C PRO A 5 2.09 -24.85 -4.50
N PRO A 6 1.29 -23.82 -4.88
CA PRO A 6 1.74 -22.45 -4.72
C PRO A 6 2.09 -22.30 -3.23
N SER A 7 3.34 -21.92 -2.95
CA SER A 7 3.79 -21.63 -1.60
C SER A 7 3.06 -20.35 -1.18
N GLY A 8 1.81 -20.53 -0.71
CA GLY A 8 0.77 -19.51 -0.59
C GLY A 8 0.95 -18.64 0.65
N GLY A 9 2.08 -17.95 0.71
CA GLY A 9 2.23 -16.76 1.55
C GLY A 9 2.05 -15.51 0.67
N PRO A 10 1.49 -14.42 1.23
CA PRO A 10 1.39 -13.16 0.50
C PRO A 10 2.75 -12.72 -0.05
N PRO A 11 2.80 -12.05 -1.22
CA PRO A 11 4.06 -11.58 -1.77
C PRO A 11 4.75 -10.65 -0.77
N PRO A 12 6.09 -10.77 -0.62
CA PRO A 12 6.82 -9.92 0.28
C PRO A 12 6.75 -8.47 -0.20
N LEU A 13 6.36 -7.57 0.69
CA LEU A 13 6.30 -6.14 0.42
C LEU A 13 7.57 -5.43 0.91
N PRO A 14 7.96 -4.31 0.27
CA PRO A 14 9.06 -3.47 0.76
C PRO A 14 8.81 -2.99 2.20
N GLU A 15 9.80 -3.15 3.07
CA GLU A 15 9.72 -2.74 4.49
C GLU A 15 9.43 -1.23 4.65
N ALA A 16 9.84 -0.42 3.69
CA ALA A 16 9.56 1.01 3.65
C ALA A 16 8.05 1.34 3.65
N LEU A 17 7.18 0.44 3.16
CA LEU A 17 5.73 0.61 3.26
C LEU A 17 5.23 0.47 4.70
N TYR A 18 5.80 -0.49 5.46
CA TYR A 18 5.51 -0.66 6.88
C TYR A 18 5.98 0.55 7.69
N GLU A 19 7.22 0.99 7.46
CA GLU A 19 7.79 2.16 8.16
C GLU A 19 7.04 3.46 7.85
N ALA A 20 6.53 3.60 6.62
CA ALA A 20 5.71 4.74 6.24
C ALA A 20 4.29 4.69 6.83
N GLY A 21 3.90 3.60 7.49
CA GLY A 21 2.60 3.45 8.15
C GLY A 21 1.46 3.08 7.19
N PHE A 22 1.76 2.47 6.04
CA PHE A 22 0.71 1.88 5.21
C PHE A 22 0.08 0.68 5.94
N PRO A 23 -1.25 0.50 5.89
CA PRO A 23 -1.94 -0.62 6.51
C PRO A 23 -1.79 -1.91 5.68
N VAL A 24 -0.56 -2.31 5.43
CA VAL A 24 -0.18 -3.46 4.60
C VAL A 24 -0.80 -4.78 5.08
N ASP A 25 -1.05 -4.92 6.38
CA ASP A 25 -1.72 -6.09 6.97
C ASP A 25 -3.22 -6.17 6.67
N LEU A 26 -3.83 -5.07 6.20
CA LEU A 26 -5.23 -5.02 5.80
C LEU A 26 -5.43 -5.19 4.29
N LEU A 27 -4.34 -5.27 3.52
CA LEU A 27 -4.40 -5.43 2.08
C LEU A 27 -4.81 -6.85 1.69
N THR A 28 -5.63 -6.95 0.64
CA THR A 28 -5.90 -8.23 -0.01
C THR A 28 -4.67 -8.72 -0.76
N GLU A 29 -4.68 -10.00 -1.15
CA GLU A 29 -3.57 -10.59 -1.89
C GLU A 29 -3.30 -9.84 -3.20
N GLU A 30 -4.36 -9.50 -3.94
CA GLU A 30 -4.28 -8.78 -5.21
C GLU A 30 -3.70 -7.37 -5.02
N GLN A 31 -4.01 -6.71 -3.92
CA GLN A 31 -3.43 -5.40 -3.60
C GLN A 31 -1.95 -5.52 -3.23
N ARG A 32 -1.55 -6.59 -2.54
CA ARG A 32 -0.15 -6.86 -2.23
C ARG A 32 0.65 -7.19 -3.49
N GLU A 33 0.07 -7.91 -4.45
CA GLU A 33 0.70 -8.15 -5.76
C GLU A 33 1.02 -6.83 -6.46
N VAL A 34 0.06 -5.91 -6.57
CA VAL A 34 0.28 -4.59 -7.20
C VAL A 34 1.42 -3.82 -6.52
N LEU A 35 1.47 -3.83 -5.17
CA LEU A 35 2.54 -3.13 -4.44
C LEU A 35 3.88 -3.85 -4.53
N SER A 36 3.90 -5.17 -4.73
CA SER A 36 5.12 -5.95 -4.90
C SER A 36 5.78 -5.75 -6.26
N GLU A 37 5.00 -5.34 -7.27
CA GLU A 37 5.48 -5.05 -8.62
C GLU A 37 6.04 -3.63 -8.79
N LEU A 38 5.91 -2.77 -7.78
CA LEU A 38 6.42 -1.40 -7.83
C LEU A 38 7.94 -1.39 -8.00
N THR A 39 8.39 -0.61 -8.97
CA THR A 39 9.82 -0.29 -9.12
C THR A 39 10.32 0.55 -7.93
N PRO A 40 11.64 0.58 -7.68
CA PRO A 40 12.22 1.43 -6.64
C PRO A 40 11.84 2.91 -6.80
N GLU A 41 11.76 3.40 -8.03
CA GLU A 41 11.39 4.78 -8.36
C GLU A 41 9.91 5.06 -8.05
N GLU A 42 9.01 4.13 -8.39
CA GLU A 42 7.59 4.25 -8.09
C GLU A 42 7.31 4.17 -6.59
N LEU A 43 8.01 3.27 -5.88
CA LEU A 43 7.96 3.21 -4.43
C LEU A 43 8.43 4.53 -3.80
N ALA A 44 9.55 5.08 -4.26
CA ALA A 44 10.06 6.36 -3.78
C ALA A 44 9.06 7.51 -4.02
N LEU A 45 8.42 7.53 -5.19
CA LEU A 45 7.38 8.50 -5.51
C LEU A 45 6.15 8.35 -4.61
N LEU A 46 5.68 7.12 -4.38
CA LEU A 46 4.55 6.83 -3.50
C LEU A 46 4.82 7.31 -2.07
N LEU A 47 6.02 7.03 -1.54
CA LEU A 47 6.45 7.50 -0.22
C LEU A 47 6.56 9.02 -0.15
N ASP A 48 7.05 9.68 -1.21
CA ASP A 48 7.11 11.14 -1.30
C ASP A 48 5.71 11.77 -1.25
N VAL A 49 4.77 11.24 -2.05
CA VAL A 49 3.39 11.70 -2.07
C VAL A 49 2.75 11.54 -0.69
N LYS A 50 2.92 10.38 -0.04
CA LYS A 50 2.40 10.17 1.32
C LYS A 50 2.97 11.21 2.30
N ARG A 51 4.28 11.41 2.31
CA ARG A 51 4.94 12.38 3.20
C ARG A 51 4.40 13.79 2.99
N ARG A 52 4.15 14.18 1.74
CA ARG A 52 3.58 15.50 1.42
C ARG A 52 2.13 15.62 1.90
N LEU A 53 1.33 14.57 1.77
CA LEU A 53 -0.03 14.51 2.32
C LEU A 53 -0.03 14.58 3.85
N ASP A 54 0.87 13.86 4.52
CA ASP A 54 1.01 13.92 5.98
C ASP A 54 1.42 15.33 6.45
N ALA A 55 2.27 16.02 5.68
CA ALA A 55 2.80 17.34 6.01
C ALA A 55 1.76 18.48 5.88
N VAL A 56 0.75 18.32 5.01
CA VAL A 56 -0.33 19.33 4.87
C VAL A 56 -1.38 19.24 5.97
N GLY A 57 -1.23 18.30 6.92
CA GLY A 57 -2.12 18.13 8.07
C GLY A 57 -3.40 17.37 7.71
N PRO A 58 -4.19 16.93 8.71
CA PRO A 58 -5.40 16.16 8.46
C PRO A 58 -6.41 17.05 7.74
N GLU A 59 -6.72 16.76 6.47
CA GLU A 59 -7.70 17.49 5.65
C GLU A 59 -9.15 17.37 6.19
N VAL A 60 -9.37 16.77 7.36
CA VAL A 60 -10.70 16.50 7.91
C VAL A 60 -10.93 17.29 9.20
N GLN A 61 -11.26 18.58 9.05
CA GLN A 61 -12.15 19.22 10.00
C GLN A 61 -13.59 19.03 9.48
N ALA A 62 -14.32 18.14 10.16
CA ALA A 62 -15.76 17.84 10.06
C ALA A 62 -16.22 16.71 9.10
N HIS A 63 -16.41 15.54 9.74
CA HIS A 63 -17.49 14.55 9.61
C HIS A 63 -17.79 13.85 8.27
N GLY A 64 -17.74 12.52 8.37
CA GLY A 64 -18.90 11.70 8.00
C GLY A 64 -18.83 11.01 6.65
N GLU A 65 -18.35 9.77 6.71
CA GLU A 65 -18.61 8.69 5.74
C GLU A 65 -17.76 8.65 4.46
N ILE A 66 -17.24 7.43 4.26
CA ILE A 66 -16.64 6.84 3.06
C ILE A 66 -15.15 7.14 2.81
N ALA A 67 -14.34 6.28 3.46
CA ALA A 67 -13.23 5.53 2.89
C ALA A 67 -12.35 6.26 1.86
N GLY A 68 -11.18 6.72 2.33
CA GLY A 68 -10.02 7.01 1.48
C GLY A 68 -9.52 5.74 0.79
N GLY A 69 -10.15 5.40 -0.33
CA GLY A 69 -9.75 4.32 -1.22
C GLY A 69 -10.36 4.52 -2.61
N ALA A 70 -9.49 4.62 -3.60
CA ALA A 70 -9.76 4.67 -5.05
C ALA A 70 -10.12 6.04 -5.66
N LEU A 71 -9.11 6.63 -6.30
CA LEU A 71 -9.13 7.08 -7.70
C LEU A 71 -10.50 7.09 -8.40
N PHE A 72 -11.06 8.29 -8.61
CA PHE A 72 -11.91 8.66 -9.75
C PHE A 72 -11.54 10.07 -10.22
#